data_AF-A0A428R0R6-F1
#
_entry.id   AF-A0A428R0R6-F1
#
_cell.length_a   1.000
_cell.length_b   1.000
_cell.length_c   1.000
_cell.angle_alpha   90.00
_cell.angle_beta   90.00
_cell.angle_gamma   90.00
#
_symmetry.space_group_name_H-M   'P 1'
#
loop_
_entity.id
_entity.type
_entity.pdbx_description
1 polymer ?
#
loop_
_entity_poly.entity_id
_entity_poly.type
_entity_poly.pdbx_seq_one_letter_code
_entity_poly.pdbx_strand_id
1 'polypeptide(L)'
;MVLREVVPRPFYNFSVLSPYRIANDGDTLLLSQNSRRQEGNGYDSRYLRLQIQSLHSLPKEVPDLIRKELRRLFFEETAHNLRQEDDYKVFWLRYASMTRIDERRPPQHFINPAGAHQFLNKEVMVYFEPTSVSDFYGRKIGCYIYREWLHLHNMRPIFQRDSFFAKAAHISNSNSGPQNLEQLSIFHHHLCEQLSTKMDQLVDFYPNRPSAPPLWGPMPSRKIQSWRDHGHIMRHLFRALYIVVDRQALAEEPPPRRLEHLEAFNSMEAEAELDLSRCTVLLVKTGDEAHLHSPISFLPLFEAGLALPVNREDYRGDLEETVVRIKLNVAVRFVLKLLGREEAALKNLRWEAKVLRDEQERYCDAWLNKVMAHSDEVGIDNNRHTWLASRRALARMNNEAFEEDQAYPAWEILRRWTL
;
A
#
# COMPACT_ATOMS: atom_id res chain seq x y z
N MET A 1 4.30 30.57 28.71
CA MET A 1 3.48 30.00 27.62
C MET A 1 4.45 29.36 26.64
N VAL A 2 4.61 28.04 26.67
CA VAL A 2 5.52 27.34 25.76
C VAL A 2 4.85 27.35 24.38
N LEU A 3 5.43 28.08 23.42
CA LEU A 3 5.00 28.02 22.02
C LEU A 3 5.17 26.56 21.56
N ARG A 4 4.07 25.86 21.30
CA ARG A 4 4.13 24.53 20.68
C ARG A 4 4.71 24.71 19.29
N GLU A 5 5.85 24.08 19.04
CA GLU A 5 6.52 24.08 17.74
C GLU A 5 5.56 23.51 16.68
N VAL A 6 5.31 24.28 15.63
CA VAL A 6 4.46 23.87 14.50
C VAL A 6 5.36 23.31 13.41
N VAL A 7 5.05 22.09 12.97
CA VAL A 7 5.82 21.38 11.96
C VAL A 7 5.26 21.73 10.56
N PRO A 8 6.04 22.39 9.68
CA PRO A 8 5.62 22.60 8.31
C PRO A 8 5.74 21.29 7.51
N ARG A 9 4.69 20.90 6.80
CA ARG A 9 4.71 19.77 5.85
C ARG A 9 4.41 20.25 4.43
N PRO A 10 5.42 20.56 3.60
CA PRO A 10 5.20 20.80 2.18
C PRO A 10 4.89 19.47 1.46
N PHE A 11 4.04 19.54 0.44
CA PHE A 11 3.85 18.43 -0.50
C PHE A 11 4.87 18.55 -1.62
N TYR A 12 5.59 17.46 -1.91
CA TYR A 12 6.44 17.37 -3.08
C TYR A 12 5.66 16.73 -4.22
N ASN A 13 5.44 17.52 -5.27
CA ASN A 13 5.37 17.16 -6.70
C ASN A 13 4.59 15.91 -7.18
N PHE A 14 3.80 16.11 -8.26
CA PHE A 14 3.42 15.18 -9.35
C PHE A 14 1.98 14.63 -9.54
N SER A 15 1.66 14.53 -10.85
CA SER A 15 0.50 14.04 -11.62
C SER A 15 -0.86 14.74 -11.49
N VAL A 16 -1.20 15.47 -12.54
CA VAL A 16 -2.51 16.08 -12.82
C VAL A 16 -3.69 15.09 -12.92
N LEU A 17 -3.44 13.77 -12.95
CA LEU A 17 -4.45 12.75 -13.29
C LEU A 17 -5.03 11.99 -12.08
N SER A 18 -4.80 12.45 -10.85
CA SER A 18 -5.36 11.75 -9.68
C SER A 18 -6.90 11.80 -9.62
N PRO A 19 -7.56 10.65 -9.39
CA PRO A 19 -9.01 10.64 -9.15
C PRO A 19 -9.44 11.47 -7.93
N TYR A 20 -8.66 11.48 -6.85
CA TYR A 20 -8.95 12.32 -5.67
C TYR A 20 -8.79 13.80 -5.97
N ARG A 21 -7.83 14.16 -6.82
CA ARG A 21 -7.66 15.56 -7.22
C ARG A 21 -8.83 16.01 -8.09
N ILE A 22 -9.23 15.24 -9.09
CA ILE A 22 -10.42 15.53 -9.90
C ILE A 22 -11.67 15.63 -9.02
N ALA A 23 -11.80 14.78 -7.99
CA ALA A 23 -12.90 14.88 -7.03
C ALA A 23 -12.88 16.18 -6.20
N ASN A 24 -11.69 16.69 -5.83
CA ASN A 24 -11.53 17.91 -5.02
C ASN A 24 -11.56 19.21 -5.87
N ASP A 25 -10.79 19.27 -6.94
CA ASP A 25 -10.63 20.45 -7.80
C ASP A 25 -11.85 20.57 -8.72
N GLY A 26 -12.46 21.76 -8.81
CA GLY A 26 -13.53 22.04 -9.76
C GLY A 26 -13.06 22.23 -11.21
N ASP A 27 -11.82 21.82 -11.51
CA ASP A 27 -11.14 22.19 -12.75
C ASP A 27 -11.32 21.13 -13.84
N THR A 28 -12.26 21.40 -14.74
CA THR A 28 -12.60 20.56 -15.90
C THR A 28 -11.42 20.41 -16.87
N LEU A 29 -10.40 21.27 -16.79
CA LEU A 29 -9.19 21.22 -17.60
C LEU A 29 -8.37 19.94 -17.39
N LEU A 30 -8.48 19.30 -16.22
CA LEU A 30 -7.85 18.01 -15.93
C LEU A 30 -8.54 16.85 -16.68
N LEU A 31 -9.84 16.97 -16.89
CA LEU A 31 -10.65 16.01 -17.64
C LEU A 31 -10.54 16.19 -19.16
N SER A 32 -10.19 17.41 -19.59
CA SER A 32 -10.01 17.78 -21.00
C SER A 32 -8.57 17.58 -21.52
N GLN A 33 -7.65 17.04 -20.70
CA GLN A 33 -6.32 16.71 -21.20
C GLN A 33 -6.44 15.62 -22.27
N ASN A 34 -6.49 16.07 -23.52
CA ASN A 34 -6.20 15.31 -24.73
C ASN A 34 -4.72 14.86 -24.70
N SER A 35 -4.34 14.08 -23.69
CA SER A 35 -3.28 13.11 -23.85
C SER A 35 -3.81 12.20 -24.96
N ARG A 36 -3.32 12.49 -26.18
CA ARG A 36 -3.76 11.92 -27.45
C ARG A 36 -4.21 10.50 -27.25
N ARG A 37 -5.35 10.12 -27.83
CA ARG A 37 -5.80 8.74 -28.07
C ARG A 37 -4.59 7.90 -28.48
N GLN A 38 -3.81 7.43 -27.53
CA GLN A 38 -2.72 6.53 -27.76
C GLN A 38 -3.47 5.23 -27.88
N GLU A 39 -3.85 4.89 -29.10
CA GLU A 39 -4.07 3.50 -29.49
C GLU A 39 -2.81 2.77 -29.07
N GLY A 40 -2.81 2.29 -27.82
CA GLY A 40 -1.70 1.56 -27.27
C GLY A 40 -1.61 0.24 -28.00
N ASN A 41 -0.40 -0.26 -28.21
CA ASN A 41 -0.21 -1.65 -28.57
C ASN A 41 -0.85 -2.49 -27.44
N GLY A 42 -1.96 -3.18 -27.72
CA GLY A 42 -2.65 -4.03 -26.74
C GLY A 42 -4.16 -3.85 -26.62
N TYR A 43 -4.78 -2.87 -27.30
CA TYR A 43 -6.24 -2.76 -27.35
C TYR A 43 -6.87 -3.71 -28.36
N ASP A 44 -8.01 -4.29 -27.99
CA ASP A 44 -8.80 -5.10 -28.90
C ASP A 44 -9.53 -4.21 -29.93
N SER A 45 -9.10 -4.33 -31.18
CA SER A 45 -9.59 -3.57 -32.32
C SER A 45 -11.10 -3.67 -32.55
N ARG A 46 -11.77 -4.73 -32.07
CA ARG A 46 -13.22 -4.92 -32.19
C ARG A 46 -13.99 -3.83 -31.44
N TYR A 47 -13.43 -3.32 -30.35
CA TYR A 47 -14.07 -2.29 -29.51
C TYR A 47 -13.58 -0.88 -29.84
N LEU A 48 -12.53 -0.72 -30.66
CA LEU A 48 -12.01 0.61 -31.04
C LEU A 48 -12.92 1.36 -32.01
N ARG A 49 -13.62 0.63 -32.90
CA ARG A 49 -14.44 1.23 -33.97
C ARG A 49 -15.77 1.81 -33.49
N LEU A 50 -16.10 1.61 -32.22
CA LEU A 50 -17.34 2.10 -31.63
C LEU A 50 -17.25 3.61 -31.42
N GLN A 51 -18.19 4.34 -32.01
CA GLN A 51 -18.38 5.77 -31.76
C GLN A 51 -19.56 5.96 -30.82
N ILE A 52 -19.27 6.33 -29.57
CA ILE A 52 -20.27 6.60 -28.54
C ILE A 52 -20.25 8.09 -28.29
N GLN A 53 -21.26 8.79 -28.83
CA GLN A 53 -21.42 10.23 -28.60
C GLN A 53 -22.18 10.51 -27.31
N SER A 54 -23.21 9.70 -26.99
CA SER A 54 -24.05 9.89 -25.80
C SER A 54 -24.38 8.56 -25.12
N LEU A 55 -24.55 8.60 -23.79
CA LEU A 55 -25.05 7.47 -23.01
C LEU A 55 -26.52 7.17 -23.30
N HIS A 56 -27.30 8.18 -23.68
CA HIS A 56 -28.74 8.04 -23.92
C HIS A 56 -29.06 7.23 -25.18
N SER A 57 -28.10 7.09 -26.10
CA SER A 57 -28.25 6.24 -27.29
C SER A 57 -27.90 4.77 -27.05
N LEU A 58 -27.43 4.41 -25.85
CA LEU A 58 -27.03 3.04 -25.52
C LEU A 58 -28.20 2.25 -24.90
N PRO A 59 -28.19 0.90 -24.99
CA PRO A 59 -29.13 0.05 -24.25
C PRO A 59 -29.10 0.38 -22.76
N LYS A 60 -30.25 0.27 -22.07
CA LYS A 60 -30.42 0.71 -20.67
C LYS A 60 -29.39 0.14 -19.68
N GLU A 61 -28.86 -1.04 -19.95
CA GLU A 61 -27.91 -1.75 -19.09
C GLU A 61 -26.46 -1.24 -19.24
N VAL A 62 -26.13 -0.66 -20.40
CA VAL A 62 -24.75 -0.24 -20.72
C VAL A 62 -24.30 0.97 -19.88
N PRO A 63 -25.11 2.01 -19.63
CA PRO A 63 -24.73 3.10 -18.73
C PRO A 63 -24.34 2.64 -17.31
N ASP A 64 -25.03 1.63 -16.77
CA ASP A 64 -24.73 1.11 -15.43
C ASP A 64 -23.43 0.31 -15.43
N LEU A 65 -23.16 -0.44 -16.50
CA LEU A 65 -21.87 -1.10 -16.69
C LEU A 65 -20.72 -0.08 -16.85
N ILE A 66 -20.93 1.00 -17.59
CA ILE A 66 -19.95 2.10 -17.71
C ILE A 66 -19.66 2.70 -16.34
N ARG A 67 -20.67 3.00 -15.54
CA ARG A 67 -20.49 3.49 -14.17
C ARG A 67 -19.71 2.50 -13.31
N LYS A 68 -20.00 1.21 -13.43
CA LYS A 68 -19.27 0.14 -12.73
C LYS A 68 -17.79 0.09 -13.13
N GLU A 69 -17.48 0.25 -14.42
CA GLU A 69 -16.11 0.34 -14.92
C GLU A 69 -15.39 1.60 -14.46
N LEU A 70 -16.06 2.75 -14.48
CA LEU A 70 -15.51 3.99 -13.93
C LEU A 70 -15.12 3.81 -12.46
N ARG A 71 -15.99 3.21 -11.63
CA ARG A 71 -15.64 2.91 -10.23
C ARG A 71 -14.39 2.04 -10.12
N ARG A 72 -14.20 1.05 -11.00
CA ARG A 72 -12.99 0.20 -11.02
C ARG A 72 -11.76 1.03 -11.36
N LEU A 73 -11.85 1.86 -12.40
CA LEU A 73 -10.78 2.77 -12.81
C LEU A 73 -10.35 3.71 -11.68
N PHE A 74 -11.28 4.24 -10.87
CA PHE A 74 -10.94 5.07 -9.70
C PHE A 74 -9.94 4.36 -8.77
N PHE A 75 -10.22 3.11 -8.41
CA PHE A 75 -9.36 2.34 -7.51
C PHE A 75 -8.08 1.85 -8.19
N GLU A 76 -8.16 1.40 -9.44
CA GLU A 76 -7.00 0.95 -10.22
C GLU A 76 -6.00 2.10 -10.45
N GLU A 77 -6.48 3.28 -10.87
CA GLU A 77 -5.63 4.46 -11.04
C GLU A 77 -5.06 4.92 -9.69
N THR A 78 -5.85 4.90 -8.60
CA THR A 78 -5.33 5.23 -7.26
C THR A 78 -4.21 4.26 -6.84
N ALA A 79 -4.44 2.96 -6.96
CA ALA A 79 -3.48 1.93 -6.60
C ALA A 79 -2.20 2.01 -7.45
N HIS A 80 -2.35 2.27 -8.75
CA HIS A 80 -1.23 2.46 -9.67
C HIS A 80 -0.39 3.67 -9.30
N ASN A 81 -1.03 4.80 -8.99
CA ASN A 81 -0.34 6.04 -8.70
C ASN A 81 0.35 6.00 -7.33
N LEU A 82 -0.31 5.50 -6.30
CA LEU A 82 0.32 5.33 -4.98
C LEU A 82 1.55 4.43 -5.04
N ARG A 83 1.53 3.39 -5.87
CA ARG A 83 2.72 2.57 -6.12
C ARG A 83 3.91 3.36 -6.67
N GLN A 84 3.67 4.43 -7.43
CA GLN A 84 4.74 5.28 -8.00
C GLN A 84 5.27 6.33 -7.03
N GLU A 85 4.57 6.61 -5.94
CA GLU A 85 5.02 7.55 -4.93
C GLU A 85 6.31 7.08 -4.28
N ASP A 86 7.20 8.02 -3.97
CA ASP A 86 8.50 7.72 -3.36
C ASP A 86 8.33 6.86 -2.11
N ASP A 87 7.31 7.16 -1.27
CA ASP A 87 6.89 6.41 -0.07
C ASP A 87 6.75 4.90 -0.28
N TYR A 88 6.36 4.48 -1.48
CA TYR A 88 6.13 3.08 -1.84
C TYR A 88 7.22 2.53 -2.74
N LYS A 89 7.74 3.35 -3.66
CA LYS A 89 8.71 2.97 -4.68
C LYS A 89 10.15 3.01 -4.19
N VAL A 90 10.51 4.04 -3.42
CA VAL A 90 11.88 4.39 -3.06
C VAL A 90 12.19 4.06 -1.60
N PHE A 91 11.26 4.23 -0.64
CA PHE A 91 11.54 3.95 0.77
C PHE A 91 11.71 2.45 1.11
N TRP A 92 11.50 1.56 0.15
CA TRP A 92 11.82 0.13 0.24
C TRP A 92 13.19 -0.22 -0.36
N LEU A 93 13.95 0.78 -0.86
CA LEU A 93 15.32 0.64 -1.32
C LEU A 93 16.29 0.82 -0.16
N ARG A 94 16.99 -0.26 0.18
CA ARG A 94 17.84 -0.39 1.37
C ARG A 94 19.01 0.62 1.44
N TYR A 95 19.76 0.88 0.36
CA TYR A 95 20.82 1.92 0.37
C TYR A 95 20.35 3.34 0.00
N ALA A 96 19.11 3.53 -0.44
CA ALA A 96 18.65 4.84 -0.91
C ALA A 96 17.84 5.57 0.17
N SER A 97 16.72 4.99 0.62
CA SER A 97 15.74 5.75 1.43
C SER A 97 15.08 4.94 2.54
N MET A 98 15.37 3.63 2.65
CA MET A 98 14.91 2.86 3.80
C MET A 98 15.48 3.45 5.11
N THR A 99 14.64 3.58 6.14
CA THR A 99 15.05 4.14 7.43
C THR A 99 16.18 3.29 8.01
N ARG A 100 17.36 3.89 8.23
CA ARG A 100 18.52 3.19 8.78
C ARG A 100 18.47 3.15 10.30
N ILE A 101 18.80 1.99 10.86
CA ILE A 101 18.90 1.75 12.30
C ILE A 101 20.36 1.41 12.61
N ASP A 102 21.07 2.43 13.10
CA ASP A 102 22.50 2.34 13.41
C ASP A 102 22.78 2.15 14.90
N GLU A 103 21.76 2.30 15.75
CA GLU A 103 21.86 2.30 17.20
C GLU A 103 20.83 1.35 17.83
N ARG A 104 21.20 0.66 18.92
CA ARG A 104 20.32 -0.23 19.70
C ARG A 104 19.10 0.47 20.27
N ARG A 105 19.17 1.79 20.46
CA ARG A 105 18.05 2.62 20.85
C ARG A 105 17.90 3.75 19.84
N PRO A 106 16.68 4.11 19.45
CA PRO A 106 16.49 5.25 18.57
C PRO A 106 16.97 6.51 19.28
N PRO A 107 17.84 7.34 18.67
CA PRO A 107 18.22 8.63 19.24
C PRO A 107 16.99 9.53 19.43
N GLN A 108 17.07 10.55 20.29
CA GLN A 108 15.93 11.41 20.63
C GLN A 108 15.31 12.13 19.42
N HIS A 109 16.10 12.33 18.35
CA HIS A 109 15.68 12.94 17.09
C HIS A 109 15.59 11.93 15.94
N PHE A 110 15.46 10.62 16.25
CA PHE A 110 15.36 9.57 15.23
C PHE A 110 14.19 9.82 14.28
N ILE A 111 13.02 10.18 14.81
CA ILE A 111 11.88 10.61 14.03
C ILE A 111 11.91 12.14 13.89
N ASN A 112 12.28 12.61 12.70
CA ASN A 112 12.07 14.00 12.32
C ASN A 112 10.57 14.34 12.46
N PRO A 113 10.19 15.43 13.16
CA PRO A 113 8.79 15.85 13.28
C PRO A 113 8.00 15.84 11.96
N ALA A 114 8.60 16.29 10.86
CA ALA A 114 7.95 16.28 9.53
C ALA A 114 7.85 14.86 8.93
N GLY A 115 8.75 13.96 9.32
CA GLY A 115 8.82 12.57 8.86
C GLY A 115 7.98 11.57 9.69
N ALA A 116 7.31 12.02 10.76
CA ALA A 116 6.53 11.14 11.64
C ALA A 116 5.42 10.37 10.88
N HIS A 117 4.80 11.00 9.88
CA HIS A 117 3.75 10.39 9.05
C HIS A 117 4.18 9.09 8.37
N GLN A 118 5.48 8.88 8.12
CA GLN A 118 5.98 7.66 7.49
C GLN A 118 5.82 6.41 8.37
N PHE A 119 5.75 6.60 9.69
CA PHE A 119 5.54 5.52 10.67
C PHE A 119 4.07 5.41 11.10
N LEU A 120 3.29 6.48 10.92
CA LEU A 120 1.88 6.51 11.26
C LEU A 120 1.03 5.80 10.19
N ASN A 121 -0.14 5.31 10.62
CA ASN A 121 -1.08 4.53 9.81
C ASN A 121 -0.50 3.24 9.21
N LYS A 122 0.60 2.74 9.78
CA LYS A 122 1.21 1.44 9.45
C LYS A 122 0.81 0.42 10.49
N GLU A 123 0.46 -0.79 10.08
CA GLU A 123 0.12 -1.89 10.98
C GLU A 123 1.35 -2.59 11.55
N VAL A 124 2.46 -2.62 10.81
CA VAL A 124 3.70 -3.29 11.27
C VAL A 124 4.95 -2.56 10.77
N MET A 125 6.04 -2.73 11.52
CA MET A 125 7.39 -2.48 11.01
C MET A 125 7.94 -3.73 10.32
N VAL A 126 8.70 -3.53 9.24
CA VAL A 126 9.44 -4.58 8.53
C VAL A 126 10.93 -4.27 8.63
N TYR A 127 11.62 -5.02 9.46
CA TYR A 127 13.06 -4.86 9.70
C TYR A 127 13.87 -5.76 8.79
N PHE A 128 14.76 -5.17 8.01
CA PHE A 128 15.71 -5.88 7.18
C PHE A 128 17.04 -6.01 7.92
N GLU A 129 17.48 -7.23 8.18
CA GLU A 129 18.78 -7.45 8.83
C GLU A 129 19.95 -6.99 7.94
N PRO A 130 21.14 -6.73 8.51
CA PRO A 130 22.29 -6.13 7.81
C PRO A 130 22.77 -6.87 6.56
N THR A 131 22.33 -8.09 6.40
CA THR A 131 22.84 -9.02 5.43
C THR A 131 21.72 -9.80 4.74
N SER A 132 20.47 -9.61 5.17
CA SER A 132 19.26 -10.32 4.77
C SER A 132 19.13 -10.50 3.25
N VAL A 133 19.05 -9.40 2.52
CA VAL A 133 18.76 -9.40 1.09
C VAL A 133 19.51 -8.27 0.37
N SER A 134 19.71 -8.42 -0.94
CA SER A 134 20.21 -7.33 -1.80
C SER A 134 19.15 -6.22 -1.93
N ASP A 135 19.55 -5.01 -2.34
CA ASP A 135 18.60 -3.88 -2.45
C ASP A 135 17.48 -4.15 -3.45
N PHE A 136 17.84 -4.76 -4.57
CA PHE A 136 16.90 -5.16 -5.60
C PHE A 136 15.84 -6.11 -5.04
N TYR A 137 16.25 -7.00 -4.13
CA TYR A 137 15.36 -7.97 -3.51
C TYR A 137 14.52 -7.36 -2.37
N GLY A 138 15.06 -6.38 -1.63
CA GLY A 138 14.28 -5.59 -0.65
C GLY A 138 13.11 -4.83 -1.29
N ARG A 139 13.35 -4.22 -2.46
CA ARG A 139 12.30 -3.60 -3.28
C ARG A 139 11.24 -4.62 -3.69
N LYS A 140 11.66 -5.79 -4.19
CA LYS A 140 10.75 -6.86 -4.61
C LYS A 140 9.86 -7.35 -3.46
N ILE A 141 10.40 -7.45 -2.24
CA ILE A 141 9.62 -7.77 -1.03
C ILE A 141 8.56 -6.69 -0.78
N GLY A 142 8.92 -5.41 -0.85
CA GLY A 142 7.95 -4.30 -0.73
C GLY A 142 6.84 -4.38 -1.78
N CYS A 143 7.20 -4.70 -3.03
CA CYS A 143 6.24 -4.87 -4.12
C CYS A 143 5.28 -6.03 -3.85
N TYR A 144 5.81 -7.17 -3.42
CA TYR A 144 5.03 -8.35 -3.07
C TYR A 144 4.04 -8.07 -1.93
N ILE A 145 4.51 -7.41 -0.87
CA ILE A 145 3.72 -6.94 0.27
C ILE A 145 2.58 -6.03 -0.20
N TYR A 146 2.85 -5.05 -1.06
CA TYR A 146 1.84 -4.15 -1.60
C TYR A 146 0.79 -4.89 -2.44
N ARG A 147 1.21 -5.85 -3.28
CA ARG A 147 0.30 -6.67 -4.08
C ARG A 147 -0.60 -7.54 -3.21
N GLU A 148 -0.05 -8.26 -2.24
CA GLU A 148 -0.86 -9.07 -1.33
C GLU A 148 -1.83 -8.20 -0.51
N TRP A 149 -1.41 -7.00 -0.11
CA TRP A 149 -2.30 -6.04 0.55
C TRP A 149 -3.46 -5.61 -0.35
N LEU A 150 -3.18 -5.28 -1.61
CA LEU A 150 -4.22 -4.98 -2.60
C LEU A 150 -5.20 -6.14 -2.78
N HIS A 151 -4.70 -7.37 -2.93
CA HIS A 151 -5.51 -8.58 -3.04
C HIS A 151 -6.47 -8.76 -1.87
N LEU A 152 -5.94 -8.65 -0.66
CA LEU A 152 -6.72 -8.91 0.55
C LEU A 152 -7.84 -7.87 0.76
N HIS A 153 -7.72 -6.71 0.12
CA HIS A 153 -8.75 -5.68 0.10
C HIS A 153 -9.55 -5.62 -1.20
N ASN A 154 -9.46 -6.62 -2.08
CA ASN A 154 -10.12 -6.63 -3.40
C ASN A 154 -9.87 -5.32 -4.18
N MET A 155 -8.63 -4.84 -4.20
CA MET A 155 -8.19 -3.58 -4.81
C MET A 155 -8.71 -2.30 -4.17
N ARG A 156 -9.39 -2.39 -3.03
CA ARG A 156 -9.97 -1.24 -2.33
C ARG A 156 -9.47 -1.11 -0.90
N PRO A 157 -8.14 -1.14 -0.65
CA PRO A 157 -7.68 -0.81 0.68
C PRO A 157 -7.92 0.68 0.97
N ILE A 158 -7.82 1.04 2.25
CA ILE A 158 -7.79 2.45 2.65
C ILE A 158 -6.47 3.04 2.18
N PHE A 159 -6.57 3.97 1.23
CA PHE A 159 -5.45 4.68 0.60
C PHE A 159 -5.13 6.01 1.30
N GLN A 160 -6.09 6.54 2.05
CA GLN A 160 -6.02 7.88 2.62
C GLN A 160 -4.97 7.99 3.73
N ARG A 161 -4.36 9.18 3.85
CA ARG A 161 -3.45 9.54 4.97
C ARG A 161 -2.24 8.60 5.05
N ASP A 162 -1.60 8.36 3.91
CA ASP A 162 -0.40 7.53 3.78
C ASP A 162 -0.62 6.10 4.30
N SER A 163 -1.85 5.60 4.17
CA SER A 163 -2.25 4.29 4.68
C SER A 163 -1.70 3.19 3.77
N PHE A 164 -0.62 2.58 4.22
CA PHE A 164 -0.04 1.34 3.73
C PHE A 164 0.26 0.48 4.94
N PHE A 165 0.04 -0.83 4.90
CA PHE A 165 0.07 -1.58 6.16
C PHE A 165 1.48 -1.75 6.76
N ALA A 166 2.56 -1.42 6.05
CA ALA A 166 3.92 -1.67 6.51
C ALA A 166 4.87 -0.47 6.33
N LYS A 167 5.83 -0.31 7.25
CA LYS A 167 7.00 0.57 7.08
C LYS A 167 8.29 -0.24 7.17
N ALA A 168 9.14 -0.10 6.17
CA ALA A 168 10.43 -0.75 6.11
C ALA A 168 11.53 0.03 6.84
N ALA A 169 12.43 -0.69 7.51
CA ALA A 169 13.66 -0.16 8.08
C ALA A 169 14.82 -1.14 7.90
N HIS A 170 16.03 -0.62 7.70
CA HIS A 170 17.25 -1.39 7.51
C HIS A 170 18.11 -1.32 8.77
N ILE A 171 18.44 -2.47 9.36
CA ILE A 171 19.40 -2.57 10.46
C ILE A 171 20.80 -2.54 9.86
N SER A 172 21.62 -1.56 10.23
CA SER A 172 22.95 -1.43 9.65
C SER A 172 23.91 -2.50 10.14
N ASN A 173 24.94 -2.78 9.34
CA ASN A 173 26.00 -3.73 9.69
C ASN A 173 27.01 -3.10 10.66
N SER A 174 26.50 -2.37 11.65
CA SER A 174 27.29 -1.73 12.70
C SER A 174 27.13 -2.54 13.99
N ASN A 175 28.19 -2.62 14.79
CA ASN A 175 28.11 -3.25 16.12
C ASN A 175 27.26 -2.44 17.12
N SER A 176 26.88 -1.21 16.74
CA SER A 176 26.07 -0.28 17.53
C SER A 176 24.57 -0.46 17.35
N GLY A 177 24.11 -1.08 16.25
CA GLY A 177 22.70 -1.40 16.01
C GLY A 177 22.20 -2.61 16.81
N PRO A 178 20.89 -2.93 16.77
CA PRO A 178 20.34 -4.16 17.33
C PRO A 178 20.98 -5.40 16.66
N GLN A 179 21.51 -6.31 17.47
CA GLN A 179 22.20 -7.53 16.99
C GLN A 179 21.36 -8.81 17.13
N ASN A 180 20.25 -8.74 17.87
CA ASN A 180 19.38 -9.87 18.15
C ASN A 180 17.93 -9.43 18.32
N LEU A 181 17.00 -10.39 18.38
CA LEU A 181 15.56 -10.11 18.48
C LEU A 181 15.17 -9.35 19.76
N GLU A 182 15.86 -9.62 20.89
CA GLU A 182 15.63 -8.91 22.15
C GLU A 182 15.98 -7.42 22.03
N GLN A 183 17.17 -7.11 21.52
CA GLN A 183 17.60 -5.73 21.28
C GLN A 183 16.70 -5.02 20.26
N LEU A 184 16.22 -5.74 19.24
CA LEU A 184 15.29 -5.18 18.26
C LEU A 184 13.92 -4.89 18.87
N SER A 185 13.42 -5.75 19.77
CA SER A 185 12.19 -5.51 20.54
C SER A 185 12.33 -4.28 21.43
N ILE A 186 13.48 -4.13 22.12
CA ILE A 186 13.79 -2.94 22.91
C ILE A 186 13.81 -1.69 22.03
N PHE A 187 14.50 -1.74 20.87
CA PHE A 187 14.52 -0.62 19.93
C PHE A 187 13.11 -0.22 19.49
N HIS A 188 12.31 -1.21 19.09
CA HIS A 188 10.95 -1.01 18.61
C HIS A 188 10.03 -0.42 19.68
N HIS A 189 10.17 -0.83 20.93
CA HIS A 189 9.46 -0.23 22.05
C HIS A 189 9.77 1.26 22.21
N HIS A 190 11.05 1.65 22.24
CA HIS A 190 11.46 3.06 22.33
C HIS A 190 11.01 3.86 21.09
N LEU A 191 10.98 3.24 19.90
CA LEU A 191 10.44 3.86 18.70
C LEU A 191 8.96 4.20 18.87
N CYS A 192 8.17 3.28 19.44
CA CYS A 192 6.76 3.49 19.72
C CYS A 192 6.53 4.59 20.76
N GLU A 193 7.36 4.68 21.81
CA GLU A 193 7.31 5.77 22.80
C GLU A 193 7.58 7.14 22.16
N GLN A 194 8.61 7.22 21.32
CA GLN A 194 8.89 8.44 20.56
C GLN A 194 7.72 8.80 19.65
N LEU A 195 7.22 7.85 18.87
CA LEU A 195 6.10 8.07 17.95
C LEU A 195 4.83 8.52 18.69
N SER A 196 4.56 7.94 19.87
CA SER A 196 3.45 8.34 20.73
C SER A 196 3.54 9.81 21.12
N THR A 197 4.73 10.29 21.45
CA THR A 197 4.98 11.71 21.77
C THR A 197 4.83 12.61 20.54
N LYS A 198 5.21 12.11 19.34
CA LYS A 198 5.11 12.87 18.09
C LYS A 198 3.67 13.03 17.58
N MET A 199 2.76 12.11 17.90
CA MET A 199 1.36 12.17 17.42
C MET A 199 0.61 13.45 17.81
N ASP A 200 0.98 14.06 18.94
CA ASP A 200 0.31 15.26 19.45
C ASP A 200 1.01 16.56 18.99
N GLN A 201 2.05 16.46 18.16
CA GLN A 201 2.70 17.62 17.55
C GLN A 201 1.78 18.30 16.53
N LEU A 202 1.75 19.63 16.57
CA LEU A 202 0.94 20.44 15.67
C LEU A 202 1.59 20.50 14.29
N VAL A 203 0.78 20.29 13.26
CA VAL A 203 1.22 20.24 11.87
C VAL A 203 0.50 21.32 11.08
N ASP A 204 1.26 22.00 10.25
CA ASP A 204 0.71 22.84 9.19
C ASP A 204 1.00 22.20 7.84
N PHE A 205 -0.05 21.71 7.18
CA PHE A 205 0.01 21.17 5.82
C PHE A 205 0.08 22.26 4.74
N TYR A 206 -0.14 23.53 5.12
CA TYR A 206 -0.12 24.68 4.21
C TYR A 206 0.75 25.83 4.76
N PRO A 207 2.02 25.56 5.13
CA PRO A 207 2.86 26.53 5.84
C PRO A 207 3.25 27.75 4.99
N ASN A 208 3.08 27.70 3.66
CA ASN A 208 3.26 28.81 2.70
C ASN A 208 2.44 28.51 1.41
N ARG A 209 1.72 29.50 0.81
CA ARG A 209 0.99 29.31 -0.47
C ARG A 209 1.90 29.56 -1.70
N PRO A 210 1.70 28.91 -2.87
CA PRO A 210 0.79 27.82 -3.22
C PRO A 210 1.58 26.56 -3.57
N SER A 211 1.99 25.76 -2.59
CA SER A 211 2.34 24.37 -2.89
C SER A 211 1.05 23.64 -3.29
N ALA A 212 1.08 22.95 -4.43
CA ALA A 212 -0.06 22.16 -4.87
C ALA A 212 -0.43 21.17 -3.74
N PRO A 213 -1.72 21.01 -3.44
CA PRO A 213 -2.19 20.05 -2.44
C PRO A 213 -1.75 18.61 -2.78
N PRO A 214 -1.78 17.69 -1.80
CA PRO A 214 -1.38 16.31 -2.03
C PRO A 214 -2.28 15.70 -3.09
N LEU A 215 -1.66 14.97 -4.01
CA LEU A 215 -2.35 14.49 -5.20
C LEU A 215 -3.09 13.17 -4.93
N TRP A 216 -2.72 12.39 -3.91
CA TRP A 216 -3.09 10.96 -3.84
C TRP A 216 -4.00 10.55 -2.68
N GLY A 217 -4.84 11.47 -2.20
CA GLY A 217 -5.80 11.18 -1.15
C GLY A 217 -6.75 12.35 -0.89
N PRO A 218 -7.60 12.28 0.15
CA PRO A 218 -8.46 13.38 0.55
C PRO A 218 -7.61 14.61 0.91
N MET A 219 -8.15 15.79 0.62
CA MET A 219 -7.48 17.05 0.96
C MET A 219 -7.31 17.15 2.48
N PRO A 220 -6.09 17.34 3.01
CA PRO A 220 -5.91 17.54 4.43
C PRO A 220 -6.56 18.84 4.89
N SER A 221 -6.96 18.87 6.16
CA SER A 221 -7.51 20.07 6.78
C SER A 221 -6.52 21.23 6.68
N ARG A 222 -7.03 22.44 6.41
CA ARG A 222 -6.24 23.69 6.46
C ARG A 222 -5.96 24.17 7.88
N LYS A 223 -6.60 23.57 8.88
CA LYS A 223 -6.40 23.93 10.28
C LYS A 223 -5.07 23.34 10.75
N ILE A 224 -4.30 24.14 11.49
CA ILE A 224 -3.17 23.65 12.28
C ILE A 224 -3.74 22.82 13.42
N GLN A 225 -3.47 21.52 13.41
CA GLN A 225 -3.92 20.57 14.43
C GLN A 225 -2.90 19.43 14.54
N SER A 226 -3.09 18.52 15.49
CA SER A 226 -2.12 17.45 15.70
C SER A 226 -2.12 16.43 14.55
N TRP A 227 -1.03 15.65 14.40
CA TRP A 227 -1.03 14.48 13.51
C TRP A 227 -2.24 13.59 13.75
N ARG A 228 -2.56 13.34 15.03
CA ARG A 228 -3.73 12.56 15.46
C ARG A 228 -5.04 13.15 14.95
N ASP A 229 -5.23 14.47 15.08
CA ASP A 229 -6.45 15.15 14.64
C ASP A 229 -6.59 15.18 13.10
N HIS A 230 -5.47 15.05 12.38
CA HIS A 230 -5.45 14.83 10.93
C HIS A 230 -5.73 13.36 10.54
N GLY A 231 -5.87 12.45 11.50
CA GLY A 231 -6.09 11.02 11.28
C GLY A 231 -4.81 10.24 10.99
N HIS A 232 -3.65 10.75 11.40
CA HIS A 232 -2.40 9.99 11.44
C HIS A 232 -2.19 9.43 12.85
N ILE A 233 -2.42 8.13 13.01
CA ILE A 233 -2.36 7.44 14.30
C ILE A 233 -1.35 6.29 14.27
N MET A 234 -0.80 5.95 15.43
CA MET A 234 -0.08 4.68 15.61
C MET A 234 -1.13 3.57 15.68
N ARG A 235 -1.09 2.63 14.72
CA ARG A 235 -2.08 1.54 14.65
C ARG A 235 -1.86 0.52 15.76
N HIS A 236 -2.89 -0.27 16.02
CA HIS A 236 -2.91 -1.19 17.15
C HIS A 236 -1.87 -2.31 16.97
N LEU A 237 -1.72 -2.87 15.77
CA LEU A 237 -0.73 -3.92 15.57
C LEU A 237 0.71 -3.40 15.59
N PHE A 238 0.92 -2.11 15.31
CA PHE A 238 2.25 -1.53 15.12
C PHE A 238 3.14 -1.71 16.35
N ARG A 239 2.56 -1.63 17.54
CA ARG A 239 3.27 -1.77 18.82
C ARG A 239 3.47 -3.22 19.23
N ALA A 240 2.59 -4.12 18.78
CA ALA A 240 2.47 -5.49 19.28
C ALA A 240 3.27 -6.50 18.46
N LEU A 241 3.51 -6.19 17.18
CA LEU A 241 4.03 -7.13 16.21
C LEU A 241 4.92 -6.43 15.18
N TYR A 242 6.04 -7.07 14.82
CA TYR A 242 6.84 -6.66 13.67
C TYR A 242 7.29 -7.87 12.84
N ILE A 243 7.68 -7.58 11.60
CA ILE A 243 8.23 -8.55 10.65
C ILE A 243 9.75 -8.37 10.60
N VAL A 244 10.50 -9.46 10.60
CA VAL A 244 11.94 -9.47 10.30
C VAL A 244 12.19 -10.22 9.00
N VAL A 245 12.85 -9.53 8.07
CA VAL A 245 13.43 -10.12 6.87
C VAL A 245 14.88 -10.43 7.17
N ASP A 246 15.21 -11.72 7.20
CA ASP A 246 16.56 -12.23 7.37
C ASP A 246 17.06 -12.92 6.10
N ARG A 247 18.17 -13.67 6.19
CA ARG A 247 18.79 -14.37 5.07
C ARG A 247 18.12 -15.72 4.72
N GLN A 248 17.16 -16.19 5.52
CA GLN A 248 16.63 -17.54 5.32
C GLN A 248 15.49 -17.56 4.29
N ALA A 249 15.68 -18.39 3.27
CA ALA A 249 14.65 -18.75 2.30
C ALA A 249 14.49 -20.27 2.29
N LEU A 250 13.36 -20.74 1.76
CA LEU A 250 13.19 -22.17 1.52
C LEU A 250 14.20 -22.66 0.47
N ALA A 251 14.65 -23.90 0.64
CA ALA A 251 15.59 -24.54 -0.29
C ALA A 251 15.07 -24.49 -1.73
N GLU A 252 15.98 -24.40 -2.70
CA GLU A 252 15.61 -24.45 -4.11
C GLU A 252 15.10 -25.85 -4.45
N GLU A 253 13.81 -25.96 -4.72
CA GLU A 253 13.31 -27.09 -5.50
C GLU A 253 13.67 -26.85 -6.97
N PRO A 254 14.12 -27.88 -7.71
CA PRO A 254 14.38 -27.73 -9.13
C PRO A 254 13.11 -27.22 -9.81
N PRO A 255 13.19 -26.19 -10.67
CA PRO A 255 12.00 -25.65 -11.31
C PRO A 255 11.25 -26.79 -12.02
N PRO A 256 9.92 -26.86 -11.92
CA PRO A 256 9.17 -27.86 -12.66
C PRO A 256 9.54 -27.72 -14.15
N ARG A 257 9.87 -28.84 -14.81
CA ARG A 257 10.28 -28.93 -16.24
C ARG A 257 9.38 -28.16 -17.22
N ARG A 258 8.21 -27.69 -16.77
CA ARG A 258 7.22 -26.93 -17.55
C ARG A 258 7.59 -25.46 -17.81
N LEU A 259 8.56 -24.86 -17.12
CA LEU A 259 8.99 -23.49 -17.41
C LEU A 259 9.74 -23.34 -18.75
N GLU A 260 10.24 -24.45 -19.32
CA GLU A 260 10.99 -24.45 -20.59
C GLU A 260 10.15 -24.06 -21.82
N HIS A 261 8.81 -24.06 -21.69
CA HIS A 261 7.86 -23.78 -22.77
C HIS A 261 7.08 -22.46 -22.63
N LEU A 262 7.34 -21.67 -21.59
CA LEU A 262 6.74 -20.34 -21.49
C LEU A 262 7.52 -19.37 -22.39
N GLU A 263 6.80 -18.48 -23.08
CA GLU A 263 7.41 -17.33 -23.74
C GLU A 263 8.30 -16.58 -22.73
N ALA A 264 9.45 -16.05 -23.16
CA ALA A 264 10.47 -15.49 -22.28
C ALA A 264 9.93 -14.45 -21.27
N PHE A 265 8.86 -13.75 -21.60
CA PHE A 265 8.18 -12.83 -20.69
C PHE A 265 7.52 -13.56 -19.50
N ASN A 266 6.77 -14.61 -19.77
CA ASN A 266 6.05 -15.38 -18.76
C ASN A 266 6.99 -16.24 -17.91
N SER A 267 8.11 -16.70 -18.47
CA SER A 267 9.13 -17.43 -17.70
C SER A 267 9.77 -16.57 -16.61
N MET A 268 10.11 -15.31 -16.93
CA MET A 268 10.74 -14.40 -15.96
C MET A 268 9.80 -13.90 -14.86
N GLU A 269 8.50 -13.74 -15.15
CA GLU A 269 7.51 -13.45 -14.09
C GLU A 269 7.33 -14.66 -13.18
N ALA A 270 7.24 -15.86 -13.75
CA ALA A 270 7.17 -17.10 -12.98
C ALA A 270 8.42 -17.32 -12.09
N GLU A 271 9.61 -16.93 -12.56
CA GLU A 271 10.84 -16.91 -11.75
C GLU A 271 10.73 -15.91 -10.58
N ALA A 272 10.29 -14.67 -10.84
CA ALA A 272 10.14 -13.66 -9.79
C ALA A 272 9.12 -14.07 -8.72
N GLU A 273 8.02 -14.71 -9.13
CA GLU A 273 7.02 -15.28 -8.23
C GLU A 273 7.57 -16.45 -7.43
N LEU A 274 8.29 -17.36 -8.09
CA LEU A 274 8.93 -18.49 -7.42
C LEU A 274 9.92 -17.99 -6.37
N ASP A 275 10.76 -17.02 -6.70
CA ASP A 275 11.71 -16.38 -5.79
C ASP A 275 11.02 -15.83 -4.53
N LEU A 276 9.97 -15.04 -4.70
CA LEU A 276 9.29 -14.38 -3.58
C LEU A 276 8.41 -15.34 -2.78
N SER A 277 7.85 -16.37 -3.42
CA SER A 277 7.09 -17.43 -2.74
C SER A 277 7.95 -18.28 -1.79
N ARG A 278 9.28 -18.30 -2.02
CA ARG A 278 10.29 -18.96 -1.18
C ARG A 278 10.80 -18.07 -0.05
N CYS A 279 10.53 -16.77 -0.11
CA CYS A 279 10.93 -15.83 0.93
C CYS A 279 10.22 -16.18 2.25
N THR A 280 11.01 -16.38 3.30
CA THR A 280 10.51 -16.56 4.65
C THR A 280 10.86 -15.35 5.51
N VAL A 281 10.02 -15.09 6.49
CA VAL A 281 10.18 -14.00 7.44
C VAL A 281 9.87 -14.48 8.85
N LEU A 282 10.32 -13.73 9.83
CA LEU A 282 9.92 -13.90 11.21
C LEU A 282 8.79 -12.94 11.53
N LEU A 283 7.72 -13.45 12.14
CA LEU A 283 6.79 -12.64 12.91
C LEU A 283 7.20 -12.68 14.37
N VAL A 284 7.37 -11.51 14.97
CA VAL A 284 7.89 -11.36 16.33
C VAL A 284 6.92 -10.53 17.16
N LYS A 285 6.45 -11.09 18.27
CA LYS A 285 5.65 -10.37 19.28
C LYS A 285 6.58 -9.49 20.09
N THR A 286 6.14 -8.28 20.38
CA THR A 286 6.89 -7.33 21.21
C THR A 286 6.62 -7.50 22.70
N GLY A 287 5.52 -8.18 23.06
CA GLY A 287 4.98 -8.25 24.41
C GLY A 287 4.06 -7.08 24.79
N ASP A 288 3.99 -6.02 23.97
CA ASP A 288 3.07 -4.89 24.16
C ASP A 288 1.73 -5.18 23.47
N GLU A 289 0.89 -5.98 24.13
CA GLU A 289 -0.41 -6.44 23.60
C GLU A 289 -1.62 -5.90 24.39
N ALA A 290 -1.39 -5.06 25.39
CA ALA A 290 -2.42 -4.61 26.33
C ALA A 290 -3.55 -3.79 25.67
N HIS A 291 -3.30 -3.20 24.50
CA HIS A 291 -4.30 -2.46 23.71
C HIS A 291 -5.04 -3.32 22.69
N LEU A 292 -4.70 -4.60 22.55
CA LEU A 292 -5.43 -5.54 21.69
C LEU A 292 -6.63 -6.11 22.43
N HIS A 293 -7.67 -6.49 21.69
CA HIS A 293 -8.83 -7.20 22.24
C HIS A 293 -8.44 -8.55 22.85
N SER A 294 -7.47 -9.22 22.24
CA SER A 294 -6.95 -10.50 22.72
C SER A 294 -5.47 -10.66 22.34
N PRO A 295 -4.67 -11.38 23.15
CA PRO A 295 -3.27 -11.66 22.85
C PRO A 295 -3.07 -12.25 21.45
N ILE A 296 -1.89 -12.05 20.86
CA ILE A 296 -1.57 -12.66 19.58
C ILE A 296 -1.21 -14.12 19.82
N SER A 297 -1.86 -15.03 19.10
CA SER A 297 -1.52 -16.46 19.14
C SER A 297 -0.98 -16.91 17.79
N PHE A 298 0.20 -17.53 17.81
CA PHE A 298 0.78 -18.20 16.64
C PHE A 298 0.34 -19.66 16.53
N LEU A 299 -0.37 -20.22 17.53
CA LEU A 299 -0.84 -21.61 17.52
C LEU A 299 -1.57 -22.00 16.21
N PRO A 300 -2.46 -21.17 15.62
CA PRO A 300 -3.10 -21.53 14.36
C PRO A 300 -2.14 -21.71 13.18
N LEU A 301 -0.95 -21.07 13.21
CA LEU A 301 0.08 -21.25 12.19
C LEU A 301 0.79 -22.60 12.37
N PHE A 302 1.00 -23.04 13.61
CA PHE A 302 1.56 -24.36 13.92
C PHE A 302 0.57 -25.48 13.58
N GLU A 303 -0.69 -25.36 14.00
CA GLU A 303 -1.76 -26.34 13.72
C GLU A 303 -2.00 -26.52 12.22
N ALA A 304 -1.89 -25.44 11.44
CA ALA A 304 -2.02 -25.49 9.99
C ALA A 304 -0.75 -25.98 9.26
N GLY A 305 0.33 -26.31 9.99
CA GLY A 305 1.60 -26.73 9.40
C GLY A 305 2.29 -25.63 8.57
N LEU A 306 1.98 -24.36 8.84
CA LEU A 306 2.55 -23.20 8.15
C LEU A 306 3.81 -22.66 8.83
N ALA A 307 3.97 -22.93 10.13
CA ALA A 307 5.15 -22.58 10.90
C ALA A 307 6.36 -23.40 10.46
N LEU A 308 7.48 -22.71 10.23
CA LEU A 308 8.76 -23.26 9.85
C LEU A 308 9.74 -23.19 11.03
N PRO A 309 10.81 -24.00 11.05
CA PRO A 309 11.86 -23.87 12.05
C PRO A 309 12.49 -22.47 12.04
N VAL A 310 12.55 -21.80 13.19
CA VAL A 310 13.09 -20.44 13.30
C VAL A 310 14.58 -20.38 12.94
N ASN A 311 15.35 -21.41 13.33
CA ASN A 311 16.76 -21.60 13.01
C ASN A 311 17.62 -20.36 13.32
N ARG A 312 17.53 -19.84 14.55
CA ARG A 312 18.31 -18.71 15.04
C ARG A 312 18.99 -19.04 16.36
N GLU A 313 20.22 -18.59 16.51
CA GLU A 313 21.02 -18.82 17.73
C GLU A 313 20.53 -17.96 18.91
N ASP A 314 19.99 -16.77 18.60
CA ASP A 314 19.44 -15.82 19.57
C ASP A 314 17.98 -16.11 19.94
N TYR A 315 17.41 -17.22 19.47
CA TYR A 315 16.07 -17.67 19.83
C TYR A 315 16.11 -19.09 20.39
N ARG A 316 15.72 -19.23 21.65
CA ARG A 316 15.47 -20.52 22.28
C ARG A 316 13.98 -20.55 22.56
N GLY A 317 13.23 -21.40 21.85
CA GLY A 317 11.78 -21.46 21.99
C GLY A 317 11.36 -21.51 23.46
N ASP A 318 10.53 -20.56 23.87
CA ASP A 318 9.97 -20.48 25.22
C ASP A 318 8.68 -21.32 25.30
N LEU A 319 8.08 -21.42 26.50
CA LEU A 319 6.77 -22.08 26.70
C LEU A 319 5.66 -21.44 25.85
N GLU A 320 5.75 -20.13 25.61
CA GLU A 320 4.92 -19.41 24.65
C GLU A 320 5.79 -18.93 23.48
N GLU A 321 5.40 -19.32 22.27
CA GLU A 321 6.08 -18.91 21.03
C GLU A 321 5.91 -17.39 20.83
N THR A 322 6.99 -16.65 21.09
CA THR A 322 7.12 -15.21 20.85
C THR A 322 7.56 -14.88 19.43
N VAL A 323 8.09 -15.87 18.71
CA VAL A 323 8.59 -15.75 17.34
C VAL A 323 8.08 -16.92 16.52
N VAL A 324 7.68 -16.69 15.28
CA VAL A 324 7.35 -17.76 14.33
C VAL A 324 7.96 -17.44 12.97
N ARG A 325 8.58 -18.44 12.32
CA ARG A 325 9.02 -18.34 10.93
C ARG A 325 7.91 -18.84 10.02
N ILE A 326 7.60 -18.07 8.97
CA ILE A 326 6.59 -18.40 7.97
C ILE A 326 6.97 -17.81 6.61
N LYS A 327 6.27 -18.23 5.55
CA LYS A 327 6.39 -17.58 4.23
C LYS A 327 5.87 -16.14 4.28
N LEU A 328 6.43 -15.27 3.44
CA LEU A 328 6.08 -13.84 3.39
C LEU A 328 4.56 -13.61 3.17
N ASN A 329 3.93 -14.29 2.21
CA ASN A 329 2.49 -14.16 1.97
C ASN A 329 1.63 -14.58 3.18
N VAL A 330 2.05 -15.63 3.90
CA VAL A 330 1.37 -16.08 5.12
C VAL A 330 1.47 -15.00 6.20
N ALA A 331 2.62 -14.32 6.32
CA ALA A 331 2.79 -13.23 7.26
C ALA A 331 1.85 -12.06 6.97
N VAL A 332 1.77 -11.61 5.71
CA VAL A 332 0.87 -10.52 5.30
C VAL A 332 -0.59 -10.86 5.61
N ARG A 333 -1.03 -12.07 5.26
CA ARG A 333 -2.39 -12.55 5.52
C ARG A 333 -2.68 -12.66 7.02
N PHE A 334 -1.71 -13.13 7.80
CA PHE A 334 -1.86 -13.25 9.24
C PHE A 334 -2.05 -11.88 9.91
N VAL A 335 -1.21 -10.89 9.56
CA VAL A 335 -1.33 -9.51 10.06
C VAL A 335 -2.70 -8.93 9.73
N LEU A 336 -3.17 -9.09 8.49
CA LEU A 336 -4.49 -8.56 8.09
C LEU A 336 -5.66 -9.30 8.74
N LYS A 337 -5.53 -10.60 9.01
CA LYS A 337 -6.51 -11.35 9.81
C LYS A 337 -6.58 -10.84 11.24
N LEU A 338 -5.43 -10.52 11.86
CA LEU A 338 -5.41 -9.88 13.17
C LEU A 338 -6.08 -8.52 13.13
N LEU A 339 -5.79 -7.68 12.12
CA LEU A 339 -6.45 -6.37 11.97
C LEU A 339 -7.97 -6.53 11.88
N GLY A 340 -8.45 -7.44 11.04
CA GLY A 340 -9.88 -7.72 10.91
C GLY A 340 -10.53 -8.22 12.21
N ARG A 341 -9.80 -9.01 13.01
CA ARG A 341 -10.24 -9.42 14.36
C ARG A 341 -10.36 -8.22 15.29
N GLU A 342 -9.37 -7.35 15.32
CA GLU A 342 -9.38 -6.15 16.16
C GLU A 342 -10.48 -5.17 15.74
N GLU A 343 -10.67 -4.92 14.43
CA GLU A 343 -11.79 -4.13 13.92
C GLU A 343 -13.16 -4.73 14.26
N ALA A 344 -13.27 -6.06 14.26
CA ALA A 344 -14.50 -6.75 14.63
C ALA A 344 -14.77 -6.65 16.13
N ALA A 345 -13.75 -6.58 16.99
CA ALA A 345 -13.95 -6.56 18.43
C ALA A 345 -14.04 -5.14 19.03
N LEU A 346 -13.22 -4.21 18.54
CA LEU A 346 -13.06 -2.88 19.12
C LEU A 346 -13.93 -1.84 18.38
N LYS A 347 -14.87 -1.25 19.11
CA LYS A 347 -15.87 -0.29 18.55
C LYS A 347 -15.22 0.93 17.88
N ASN A 348 -14.17 1.48 18.50
CA ASN A 348 -13.42 2.62 17.97
C ASN A 348 -12.75 2.27 16.63
N LEU A 349 -12.08 1.12 16.54
CA LEU A 349 -11.45 0.67 15.30
C LEU A 349 -12.46 0.43 14.19
N ARG A 350 -13.58 -0.22 14.52
CA ARG A 350 -14.67 -0.42 13.57
C ARG A 350 -15.20 0.89 13.02
N TRP A 351 -15.38 1.88 13.90
CA TRP A 351 -15.85 3.21 13.54
C TRP A 351 -14.86 3.94 12.65
N GLU A 352 -13.58 3.98 13.03
CA GLU A 352 -12.51 4.58 12.23
C GLU A 352 -12.43 3.97 10.83
N ALA A 353 -12.40 2.64 10.74
CA ALA A 353 -12.36 1.93 9.48
C ALA A 353 -13.61 2.21 8.62
N LYS A 354 -14.79 2.32 9.24
CA LYS A 354 -16.02 2.74 8.56
C LYS A 354 -15.92 4.17 8.02
N VAL A 355 -15.47 5.13 8.83
CA VAL A 355 -15.33 6.54 8.42
C VAL A 355 -14.38 6.66 7.22
N LEU A 356 -13.28 5.91 7.21
CA LEU A 356 -12.32 5.89 6.11
C LEU A 356 -12.93 5.27 4.84
N ARG A 357 -13.70 4.18 4.95
CA ARG A 357 -14.44 3.60 3.82
C ARG A 357 -15.50 4.56 3.27
N ASP A 358 -16.29 5.18 4.15
CA ASP A 358 -17.33 6.14 3.75
C ASP A 358 -16.72 7.41 3.11
N GLU A 359 -15.55 7.86 3.56
CA GLU A 359 -14.79 8.92 2.89
C GLU A 359 -14.33 8.48 1.49
N GLN A 360 -13.74 7.30 1.36
CA GLN A 360 -13.27 6.77 0.08
C GLN A 360 -14.40 6.66 -0.95
N GLU A 361 -15.54 6.10 -0.54
CA GLU A 361 -16.71 5.95 -1.42
C GLU A 361 -17.29 7.31 -1.82
N ARG A 362 -17.36 8.29 -0.91
CA ARG A 362 -17.76 9.67 -1.24
C ARG A 362 -16.85 10.30 -2.30
N TYR A 363 -15.54 10.08 -2.19
CA TYR A 363 -14.57 10.56 -3.17
C TYR A 363 -14.72 9.87 -4.53
N CYS A 364 -14.96 8.55 -4.53
CA CYS A 364 -15.25 7.79 -5.73
C CYS A 364 -16.53 8.30 -6.42
N ASP A 365 -17.61 8.52 -5.67
CA ASP A 365 -18.87 9.02 -6.18
C ASP A 365 -18.74 10.44 -6.73
N ALA A 366 -18.02 11.33 -6.03
CA ALA A 366 -17.75 12.69 -6.48
C ALA A 366 -16.94 12.71 -7.80
N TRP A 367 -15.90 11.87 -7.89
CA TRP A 367 -15.11 11.71 -9.10
C TRP A 367 -15.97 11.19 -10.27
N LEU A 368 -16.76 10.14 -10.03
CA LEU A 368 -17.63 9.53 -11.03
C LEU A 368 -18.63 10.56 -11.55
N ASN A 369 -19.29 11.30 -10.67
CA ASN A 369 -20.27 12.32 -11.06
C ASN A 369 -19.63 13.42 -11.92
N LYS A 370 -18.42 13.86 -11.60
CA LYS A 370 -17.68 14.86 -12.40
C LYS A 370 -17.27 14.33 -13.77
N VAL A 371 -16.75 13.10 -13.83
CA VAL A 371 -16.37 12.46 -15.09
C VAL A 371 -17.59 12.30 -16.00
N MET A 372 -18.72 11.86 -15.44
CA MET A 372 -19.98 11.70 -16.17
C MET A 372 -20.53 13.04 -16.66
N ALA A 373 -20.61 14.05 -15.79
CA ALA A 373 -21.07 15.39 -16.16
C ALA A 373 -20.21 16.00 -17.29
N HIS A 374 -18.88 15.88 -17.21
CA HIS A 374 -18.02 16.34 -18.29
C HIS A 374 -18.24 15.55 -19.58
N SER A 375 -18.46 14.23 -19.50
CA SER A 375 -18.74 13.43 -20.68
C SER A 375 -20.09 13.76 -21.33
N ASP A 376 -21.07 14.27 -20.58
CA ASP A 376 -22.32 14.78 -21.14
C ASP A 376 -22.09 16.09 -21.92
N GLU A 377 -21.10 16.90 -21.52
CA GLU A 377 -20.71 18.15 -22.19
C GLU A 377 -19.90 17.89 -23.47
N VAL A 378 -18.88 17.03 -23.41
CA VAL A 378 -17.92 16.84 -24.52
C VAL A 378 -18.16 15.57 -25.34
N GLY A 379 -19.01 14.66 -24.87
CA GLY A 379 -19.26 13.35 -25.46
C GLY A 379 -18.36 12.25 -24.86
N ILE A 380 -18.89 11.02 -24.82
CA ILE A 380 -18.26 9.87 -24.15
C ILE A 380 -16.88 9.54 -24.70
N ASP A 381 -16.70 9.61 -26.02
CA ASP A 381 -15.42 9.31 -26.66
C ASP A 381 -14.38 10.46 -26.59
N ASN A 382 -14.78 11.63 -26.11
CA ASN A 382 -13.89 12.78 -25.97
C ASN A 382 -13.38 12.96 -24.53
N ASN A 383 -13.86 12.15 -23.58
CA ASN A 383 -13.32 12.05 -22.24
C ASN A 383 -12.58 10.71 -22.07
N ARG A 384 -11.30 10.76 -21.65
CA ARG A 384 -10.41 9.59 -21.53
C ARG A 384 -11.00 8.48 -20.67
N HIS A 385 -11.57 8.83 -19.51
CA HIS A 385 -12.07 7.86 -18.56
C HIS A 385 -13.34 7.17 -19.06
N THR A 386 -14.27 7.91 -19.66
CA THR A 386 -15.50 7.35 -20.23
C THR A 386 -15.24 6.58 -21.52
N TRP A 387 -14.27 7.02 -22.33
CA TRP A 387 -13.80 6.29 -23.52
C TRP A 387 -13.28 4.91 -23.14
N LEU A 388 -12.44 4.82 -22.09
CA LEU A 388 -11.89 3.54 -21.62
C LEU A 388 -12.97 2.68 -20.95
N ALA A 389 -13.77 3.27 -20.06
CA ALA A 389 -14.81 2.57 -19.32
C ALA A 389 -15.88 1.97 -20.24
N SER A 390 -16.29 2.67 -21.29
CA SER A 390 -17.25 2.15 -22.27
C SER A 390 -16.75 0.94 -23.04
N ARG A 391 -15.49 0.96 -23.48
CA ARG A 391 -14.89 -0.18 -24.19
C ARG A 391 -14.67 -1.38 -23.27
N ARG A 392 -14.18 -1.14 -22.04
CA ARG A 392 -14.07 -2.17 -21.00
C ARG A 392 -15.43 -2.77 -20.63
N ALA A 393 -16.49 -1.95 -20.54
CA ALA A 393 -17.84 -2.40 -20.24
C ALA A 393 -18.37 -3.33 -21.34
N LEU A 394 -18.23 -2.92 -22.60
CA LEU A 394 -18.69 -3.69 -23.76
C LEU A 394 -17.90 -4.99 -23.93
N ALA A 395 -16.58 -4.97 -23.73
CA ALA A 395 -15.78 -6.19 -23.73
C ALA A 395 -16.24 -7.16 -22.64
N ARG A 396 -16.49 -6.65 -21.43
CA ARG A 396 -16.94 -7.46 -20.30
C ARG A 396 -18.34 -8.05 -20.51
N MET A 397 -19.23 -7.37 -21.25
CA MET A 397 -20.53 -7.96 -21.65
C MET A 397 -20.36 -9.21 -22.52
N ASN A 398 -19.28 -9.28 -23.29
CA ASN A 398 -18.96 -10.42 -24.14
C ASN A 398 -18.06 -11.45 -23.44
N ASN A 399 -17.80 -11.32 -22.14
CA ASN A 399 -16.79 -12.09 -21.39
C ASN A 399 -15.36 -11.96 -21.95
N GLU A 400 -15.05 -10.78 -22.50
CA GLU A 400 -13.75 -10.45 -23.08
C GLU A 400 -13.10 -9.28 -22.32
N ALA A 401 -11.83 -9.03 -22.63
CA ALA A 401 -11.08 -7.88 -22.16
C ALA A 401 -10.76 -6.95 -23.33
N PHE A 402 -10.98 -5.66 -23.12
CA PHE A 402 -10.64 -4.62 -24.09
C PHE A 402 -9.13 -4.40 -24.18
N GLU A 403 -8.42 -4.53 -23.07
CA GLU A 403 -6.97 -4.39 -23.00
C GLU A 403 -6.38 -5.44 -22.05
N GLU A 404 -5.07 -5.68 -22.17
CA GLU A 404 -4.34 -6.61 -21.31
C GLU A 404 -4.53 -6.24 -19.83
N ASP A 405 -4.42 -4.98 -19.44
CA ASP A 405 -4.57 -4.53 -18.04
C ASP A 405 -5.97 -4.79 -17.46
N GLN A 406 -7.00 -5.00 -18.29
CA GLN A 406 -8.33 -5.41 -17.82
C GLN A 406 -8.38 -6.91 -17.43
N ALA A 407 -7.55 -7.74 -18.05
CA ALA A 407 -7.45 -9.19 -17.79
C ALA A 407 -6.32 -9.53 -16.81
N TYR A 408 -5.16 -8.90 -16.99
CA TYR A 408 -3.92 -9.07 -16.24
C TYR A 408 -3.41 -7.69 -15.80
N PRO A 409 -4.00 -7.12 -14.75
CA PRO A 409 -3.64 -5.78 -14.32
C PRO A 409 -2.14 -5.63 -14.05
N ALA A 410 -1.55 -4.51 -14.45
CA ALA A 410 -0.12 -4.24 -14.25
C ALA A 410 0.38 -4.33 -12.79
N TRP A 411 -0.51 -4.28 -11.81
CA TRP A 411 -0.18 -4.47 -10.40
C TRP A 411 -0.07 -5.97 -10.01
N GLU A 412 -0.58 -6.91 -10.80
CA GLU A 412 -0.36 -8.35 -10.56
C GLU A 412 1.07 -8.78 -10.89
N ILE A 413 1.64 -8.15 -11.93
CA ILE A 413 2.89 -8.58 -12.56
C ILE A 413 4.07 -7.90 -11.87
N LEU A 414 4.72 -8.56 -10.92
CA LEU A 414 5.78 -7.97 -10.08
C LEU A 414 6.97 -7.49 -10.90
N ARG A 415 7.28 -8.14 -12.03
CA ARG A 415 8.35 -7.70 -12.93
C ARG A 415 8.05 -6.34 -13.57
N ARG A 416 6.77 -5.99 -13.82
CA ARG A 416 6.39 -4.67 -14.39
C ARG A 416 6.58 -3.54 -13.38
N TRP A 417 6.92 -3.85 -12.13
CA TRP A 417 7.21 -2.84 -11.12
C TRP A 417 8.68 -2.40 -11.23
N THR A 418 9.06 -1.90 -12.40
CA THR A 418 10.36 -1.28 -12.67
C THR A 418 10.33 0.22 -12.38
N LEU A 419 11.51 0.82 -12.16
CA LEU A 419 11.65 2.26 -11.88
C LEU A 419 11.25 3.08 -13.11
#